data_AF-A0A368QGR0-F1
#
_entry.id   AF-A0A368QGR0-F1
#
_cell.length_a   1.000
_cell.length_b   1.000
_cell.length_c   1.000
_cell.angle_alpha   90.00
_cell.angle_beta   90.00
_cell.angle_gamma   90.00
#
_symmetry.space_group_name_H-M   'P 1'
#
loop_
_entity.id
_entity.type
_entity.pdbx_description
1 polymer ?
#
loop_
_entity_poly.entity_id
_entity_poly.type
_entity_poly.pdbx_seq_one_letter_code
_entity_poly.pdbx_strand_id
1 'polypeptide(L)'
;MWRRLQTLAPSLRCVAATLSSCVRAAPLSTASAAFRHTSPLLSSPGDKLAPTKVEDVMPIATGLEREELEAELQKRFDMDPPVGPFGTKEEPAVIESYYNKRIVGCPGGEGEDEHDVVWFGLEKDKPHECHVCSQYFVLRAIGDRGDPDGHDDDEDEHH
;
A
#
# COMPACT_ATOMS: atom_id res chain seq x y z
N MET A 1 38.60 -21.78 -5.10
CA MET A 1 39.03 -22.78 -4.08
C MET A 1 38.37 -22.33 -2.77
N TRP A 2 37.53 -23.04 -1.99
CA TRP A 2 37.08 -24.43 -1.82
C TRP A 2 35.57 -24.40 -1.37
N ARG A 3 34.68 -25.12 -2.06
CA ARG A 3 33.95 -26.37 -1.67
C ARG A 3 32.73 -26.21 -0.74
N ARG A 4 31.54 -26.42 -1.34
CA ARG A 4 30.24 -26.75 -0.72
C ARG A 4 30.33 -28.06 0.08
N LEU A 5 29.66 -28.10 1.23
CA LEU A 5 29.33 -29.32 1.95
C LEU A 5 27.90 -29.74 1.59
N GLN A 6 27.76 -30.98 1.11
CA GLN A 6 26.50 -31.70 0.89
C GLN A 6 26.39 -32.74 2.00
N THR A 7 25.24 -32.84 2.66
CA THR A 7 24.94 -33.91 3.62
C THR A 7 23.76 -34.74 3.12
N LEU A 8 24.01 -36.05 3.07
CA LEU A 8 23.19 -37.10 2.49
C LEU A 8 22.05 -37.52 3.43
N ALA A 9 20.90 -37.86 2.84
CA ALA A 9 19.75 -38.46 3.50
C ALA A 9 19.92 -39.97 3.70
N PRO A 10 19.29 -40.59 4.73
CA PRO A 10 19.05 -42.02 4.76
C PRO A 10 17.60 -42.38 4.39
N SER A 11 17.47 -43.38 3.51
CA SER A 11 16.25 -44.10 3.18
C SER A 11 16.10 -45.31 4.11
N LEU A 12 14.91 -45.54 4.66
CA LEU A 12 14.53 -46.82 5.26
C LEU A 12 13.11 -47.21 4.81
N ARG A 13 12.98 -48.50 4.46
CA ARG A 13 11.84 -49.14 3.77
C ARG A 13 10.88 -49.84 4.74
N CYS A 14 9.67 -50.09 4.22
CA CYS A 14 8.51 -50.78 4.79
C CYS A 14 8.75 -52.08 5.58
N VAL A 15 7.83 -52.34 6.51
CA VAL A 15 7.41 -53.70 6.89
C VAL A 15 5.87 -53.76 6.87
N ALA A 16 5.33 -54.67 6.07
CA ALA A 16 3.92 -55.01 6.02
C ALA A 16 3.63 -56.14 7.01
N ALA A 17 2.48 -56.08 7.70
CA ALA A 17 1.95 -57.20 8.48
C ALA A 17 0.58 -57.58 7.93
N THR A 18 0.45 -58.83 7.50
CA THR A 18 -0.80 -59.49 7.14
C THR A 18 -1.19 -60.48 8.24
N LEU A 19 -2.51 -60.71 8.38
CA LEU A 19 -3.25 -61.95 8.71
C LEU A 19 -4.55 -61.56 9.44
N SER A 20 -5.71 -61.65 8.78
CA SER A 20 -6.60 -62.82 8.66
C SER A 20 -7.37 -63.19 9.94
N SER A 21 -8.67 -62.90 9.97
CA SER A 21 -9.71 -63.93 10.17
C SER A 21 -11.12 -63.36 9.93
N CYS A 22 -11.96 -64.19 9.34
CA CYS A 22 -13.31 -64.00 8.88
C CYS A 22 -14.37 -64.24 9.97
N VAL A 23 -15.46 -63.48 9.95
CA VAL A 23 -16.80 -63.94 10.40
C VAL A 23 -17.88 -63.24 9.58
N ARG A 24 -18.82 -64.04 9.05
CA ARG A 24 -19.99 -63.65 8.26
C ARG A 24 -21.17 -63.33 9.19
N ALA A 25 -22.01 -62.35 8.83
CA ALA A 25 -23.47 -62.46 8.75
C ALA A 25 -24.09 -61.15 8.22
N ALA A 26 -25.17 -61.27 7.45
CA ALA A 26 -25.82 -60.22 6.66
C ALA A 26 -27.12 -59.69 7.33
N PRO A 27 -28.05 -59.01 6.63
CA PRO A 27 -28.27 -57.57 6.71
C PRO A 27 -29.63 -57.19 7.33
N LEU A 28 -29.75 -56.00 7.92
CA LEU A 28 -31.06 -55.36 8.09
C LEU A 28 -31.04 -53.93 7.58
N SER A 29 -31.78 -53.76 6.49
CA SER A 29 -32.20 -52.50 5.91
C SER A 29 -33.16 -51.79 6.86
N THR A 30 -32.85 -50.54 7.22
CA THR A 30 -33.87 -49.56 7.65
C THR A 30 -33.60 -48.24 6.94
N ALA A 31 -34.68 -47.72 6.39
CA ALA A 31 -34.70 -46.65 5.41
C ALA A 31 -34.55 -45.26 6.05
N SER A 32 -34.07 -44.33 5.20
CA SER A 32 -34.44 -42.92 5.14
C SER A 32 -34.31 -42.04 6.39
N ALA A 33 -33.24 -41.24 6.42
CA ALA A 33 -33.36 -39.80 6.63
C ALA A 33 -32.15 -39.12 5.97
N ALA A 34 -32.34 -38.70 4.72
CA ALA A 34 -31.39 -37.80 4.07
C ALA A 34 -31.49 -36.44 4.79
N PHE A 35 -30.62 -36.21 5.78
CA PHE A 35 -30.33 -34.85 6.23
C PHE A 35 -29.51 -34.17 5.14
N ARG A 36 -30.19 -33.77 4.07
CA ARG A 36 -29.72 -32.75 3.15
C ARG A 36 -29.87 -31.40 3.85
N HIS A 37 -28.93 -31.09 4.73
CA HIS A 37 -28.57 -29.69 4.90
C HIS A 37 -27.69 -29.32 3.72
N THR A 38 -28.34 -29.11 2.57
CA THR A 38 -27.80 -28.27 1.53
C THR A 38 -27.69 -26.89 2.15
N SER A 39 -26.52 -26.54 2.69
CA SER A 39 -26.18 -25.13 2.83
C SER A 39 -26.34 -24.55 1.42
N PRO A 40 -27.18 -23.52 1.23
CA PRO A 40 -27.29 -22.90 -0.07
C PRO A 40 -25.89 -22.38 -0.39
N LEU A 41 -25.33 -22.85 -1.49
CA LEU A 41 -24.23 -22.19 -2.15
C LEU A 41 -24.67 -20.74 -2.32
N LEU A 42 -24.08 -19.82 -1.56
CA LEU A 42 -24.05 -18.40 -1.86
C LEU A 42 -23.15 -18.23 -3.09
N SER A 43 -23.63 -18.73 -4.22
CA SER A 43 -23.14 -18.38 -5.53
C SER A 43 -24.18 -17.44 -6.10
N SER A 44 -23.98 -16.13 -5.90
CA SER A 44 -24.51 -15.17 -6.86
C SER A 44 -23.59 -15.21 -8.08
N PRO A 45 -24.08 -15.60 -9.26
CA PRO A 45 -23.43 -15.30 -10.52
C PRO A 45 -23.96 -13.93 -10.96
N GLY A 46 -23.15 -12.89 -10.84
CA GLY A 46 -23.50 -11.58 -11.33
C GLY A 46 -22.24 -10.78 -11.49
N ASP A 47 -21.91 -10.46 -12.74
CA ASP A 47 -20.84 -9.59 -13.23
C ASP A 47 -19.80 -9.14 -12.21
N LYS A 48 -18.53 -9.47 -12.47
CA LYS A 48 -17.40 -8.79 -11.84
C LYS A 48 -17.35 -7.34 -12.35
N LEU A 49 -18.33 -6.54 -11.93
CA LEU A 49 -18.22 -5.10 -11.89
C LEU A 49 -17.10 -4.82 -10.89
N ALA A 50 -16.16 -3.95 -11.24
CA ALA A 50 -15.18 -3.48 -10.28
C ALA A 50 -15.92 -3.04 -9.01
N PRO A 51 -15.45 -3.41 -7.81
CA PRO A 51 -16.12 -3.03 -6.57
C PRO A 51 -16.29 -1.51 -6.56
N THR A 52 -17.53 -1.04 -6.56
CA THR A 52 -17.83 0.40 -6.58
C THR A 52 -17.92 0.98 -5.18
N LYS A 53 -17.99 0.11 -4.16
CA LYS A 53 -18.18 0.43 -2.76
C LYS A 53 -17.40 -0.53 -1.89
N VAL A 54 -16.98 -0.07 -0.71
CA VAL A 54 -16.21 -0.88 0.24
C VAL A 54 -17.04 -2.02 0.82
N GLU A 55 -18.35 -1.85 0.93
CA GLU A 55 -19.27 -2.90 1.37
C GLU A 55 -19.24 -4.16 0.47
N ASP A 56 -18.89 -4.00 -0.81
CA ASP A 56 -18.78 -5.12 -1.77
C ASP A 56 -17.47 -5.92 -1.58
N VAL A 57 -16.43 -5.29 -1.03
CA VAL A 57 -15.11 -5.90 -0.77
C VAL A 57 -15.06 -6.49 0.64
N MET A 58 -15.34 -5.67 1.65
CA MET A 58 -15.26 -6.07 3.05
C MET A 58 -16.29 -5.31 3.91
N PRO A 59 -17.49 -5.89 4.14
CA PRO A 59 -18.61 -5.19 4.78
C PRO A 59 -18.45 -4.91 6.28
N ILE A 60 -17.43 -5.48 6.94
CA ILE A 60 -17.17 -5.30 8.38
C ILE A 60 -16.02 -4.28 8.61
N ALA A 61 -15.42 -3.73 7.56
CA ALA A 61 -14.36 -2.72 7.69
C ALA A 61 -14.89 -1.46 8.40
N THR A 62 -14.14 -0.95 9.38
CA THR A 62 -14.52 0.25 10.14
C THR A 62 -13.34 1.18 10.37
N GLY A 63 -13.61 2.47 10.62
CA GLY A 63 -12.57 3.46 10.89
C GLY A 63 -11.63 3.68 9.70
N LEU A 64 -10.31 3.75 9.98
CA LEU A 64 -9.28 4.00 8.96
C LEU A 64 -9.16 2.87 7.93
N GLU A 65 -9.44 1.63 8.33
CA GLU A 65 -9.43 0.48 7.40
C GLU A 65 -10.48 0.65 6.30
N ARG A 66 -11.68 1.09 6.65
CA ARG A 66 -12.72 1.41 5.67
C ARG A 66 -12.31 2.58 4.79
N GLU A 67 -11.77 3.63 5.39
CA GLU A 67 -11.35 4.84 4.67
C GLU A 67 -10.21 4.55 3.69
N GLU A 68 -9.29 3.65 4.02
CA GLU A 68 -8.24 3.17 3.12
C GLU A 68 -8.84 2.40 1.94
N LEU A 69 -9.80 1.49 2.16
CA LEU A 69 -10.48 0.78 1.07
C LEU A 69 -11.29 1.72 0.16
N GLU A 70 -11.90 2.78 0.71
CA GLU A 70 -12.57 3.81 -0.09
C GLU A 70 -11.54 4.65 -0.87
N ALA A 71 -10.42 4.94 -0.22
CA ALA A 71 -9.29 5.67 -0.78
C ALA A 71 -8.56 4.90 -1.88
N GLU A 72 -8.50 3.57 -1.85
CA GLU A 72 -7.93 2.76 -2.93
C GLU A 72 -8.77 2.89 -4.20
N LEU A 73 -10.09 3.03 -4.06
CA LEU A 73 -11.02 3.24 -5.18
C LEU A 73 -10.91 4.67 -5.76
N GLN A 74 -10.66 5.68 -4.91
CA GLN A 74 -10.63 7.10 -5.30
C GLN A 74 -9.21 7.72 -5.32
N LYS A 75 -8.15 6.95 -5.05
CA LYS A 75 -6.75 7.38 -4.83
C LYS A 75 -6.63 8.61 -3.91
N ARG A 76 -7.00 8.47 -2.64
CA ARG A 76 -6.95 9.57 -1.65
C ARG A 76 -5.53 10.04 -1.34
N PHE A 77 -4.57 9.13 -1.26
CA PHE A 77 -3.17 9.44 -0.98
C PHE A 77 -2.34 9.27 -2.25
N ASP A 78 -1.64 10.32 -2.64
CA ASP A 78 -0.71 10.25 -3.76
C ASP A 78 0.67 9.78 -3.26
N MET A 79 1.02 8.55 -3.62
CA MET A 79 2.31 7.94 -3.29
C MET A 79 3.35 8.12 -4.40
N ASP A 80 2.93 8.62 -5.56
CA ASP A 80 3.82 8.85 -6.68
C ASP A 80 4.66 10.11 -6.45
N PRO A 81 5.93 10.12 -6.88
CA PRO A 81 6.72 11.34 -6.85
C PRO A 81 6.10 12.39 -7.78
N PRO A 82 6.16 13.69 -7.43
CA PRO A 82 5.70 14.74 -8.34
C PRO A 82 6.58 14.73 -9.60
N VAL A 83 5.94 14.59 -10.75
CA VAL A 83 6.61 14.61 -12.06
C VAL A 83 6.25 15.91 -12.78
N GLY A 84 7.26 16.65 -13.21
CA GLY A 84 7.11 17.90 -13.91
C GLY A 84 8.36 18.27 -14.70
N PRO A 85 8.31 19.36 -15.51
CA PRO A 85 9.48 19.86 -16.21
C PRO A 85 10.54 20.35 -15.22
N PHE A 86 11.75 20.56 -15.73
CA PHE A 86 12.82 21.19 -14.97
C PHE A 86 12.42 22.62 -14.60
N GLY A 87 12.36 22.89 -13.29
CA GLY A 87 11.88 24.17 -12.76
C GLY A 87 12.89 25.29 -12.95
N THR A 88 12.54 26.31 -13.73
CA THR A 88 13.35 27.52 -13.90
C THR A 88 12.86 28.63 -12.98
N LYS A 89 13.58 29.76 -12.96
CA LYS A 89 13.19 30.91 -12.14
C LYS A 89 11.85 31.50 -12.56
N GLU A 90 11.56 31.48 -13.87
CA GLU A 90 10.32 31.96 -14.47
C GLU A 90 9.20 30.92 -14.35
N GLU A 91 9.52 29.63 -14.54
CA GLU A 91 8.59 28.51 -14.47
C GLU A 91 9.07 27.48 -13.44
N PRO A 92 8.86 27.74 -12.13
CA PRO A 92 9.33 26.86 -11.08
C PRO A 92 8.56 25.55 -11.03
N ALA A 93 9.20 24.49 -10.52
CA ALA A 93 8.53 23.21 -10.27
C ALA A 93 7.55 23.36 -9.10
N VAL A 94 6.26 23.20 -9.40
CA VAL A 94 5.18 23.35 -8.42
C VAL A 94 4.98 22.05 -7.66
N ILE A 95 5.18 22.09 -6.35
CA ILE A 95 4.96 20.96 -5.44
C ILE A 95 3.70 21.21 -4.64
N GLU A 96 2.76 20.27 -4.73
CA GLU A 96 1.52 20.32 -3.97
C GLU A 96 1.76 19.87 -2.52
N SER A 97 1.11 20.52 -1.55
CA SER A 97 1.12 20.10 -0.15
C SER A 97 -0.22 20.40 0.51
N TYR A 98 -0.61 19.62 1.51
CA TYR A 98 -1.78 19.92 2.33
C TYR A 98 -1.50 20.94 3.44
N TYR A 99 -0.22 21.12 3.79
CA TYR A 99 0.26 22.08 4.81
C TYR A 99 1.12 23.18 4.16
N ASN A 100 1.41 24.23 4.93
CA ASN A 100 2.29 25.33 4.51
C ASN A 100 3.77 24.93 4.33
N LYS A 101 4.19 23.76 4.81
CA LYS A 101 5.57 23.24 4.65
C LYS A 101 5.56 21.78 4.19
N ARG A 102 6.53 21.39 3.36
CA ARG A 102 6.72 20.00 2.88
C ARG A 102 8.21 19.69 2.67
N ILE A 103 8.63 18.48 3.04
CA ILE A 103 9.97 17.98 2.73
C ILE A 103 10.00 17.49 1.28
N VAL A 104 10.98 17.97 0.52
CA VAL A 104 11.16 17.65 -0.91
C VAL A 104 12.58 17.12 -1.13
N GLY A 105 12.71 16.11 -1.98
CA GLY A 105 13.98 15.56 -2.44
C GLY A 105 14.19 15.84 -3.93
N CYS A 106 15.28 16.51 -4.29
CA CYS A 106 15.66 16.77 -5.68
C CYS A 106 16.76 15.78 -6.10
N PRO A 107 16.50 14.86 -7.06
CA PRO A 107 17.51 13.97 -7.64
C PRO A 107 18.29 14.61 -8.80
N GLY A 108 17.99 15.86 -9.16
CA GLY A 108 18.57 16.52 -10.33
C GLY A 108 17.72 16.42 -11.60
N GLY A 109 18.27 16.93 -12.70
CA GLY A 109 17.69 16.91 -14.04
C GLY A 109 18.21 15.75 -14.90
N GLU A 110 17.86 15.76 -16.18
CA GLU A 110 18.42 14.81 -17.15
C GLU A 110 19.83 15.26 -17.59
N GLY A 111 20.79 14.33 -17.66
CA GLY A 111 22.12 14.59 -18.24
C GLY A 111 23.14 15.10 -17.23
N GLU A 112 23.68 16.29 -17.47
CA GLU A 112 24.78 16.86 -16.66
C GLU A 112 24.30 17.37 -15.28
N ASP A 113 22.99 17.58 -15.14
CA ASP A 113 22.34 18.07 -13.91
C ASP A 113 21.87 16.93 -12.99
N GLU A 114 22.24 15.67 -13.26
CA GLU A 114 21.98 14.50 -12.40
C GLU A 114 22.90 14.54 -11.17
N HIS A 115 22.33 14.38 -9.97
CA HIS A 115 23.11 14.40 -8.73
C HIS A 115 22.48 13.55 -7.62
N ASP A 116 23.22 13.33 -6.53
CA ASP A 116 22.68 12.65 -5.34
C ASP A 116 21.49 13.41 -4.75
N VAL A 117 20.53 12.69 -4.15
CA VAL A 117 19.29 13.32 -3.66
C VAL A 117 19.59 14.36 -2.58
N VAL A 118 19.22 15.60 -2.86
CA VAL A 118 19.27 16.71 -1.91
C VAL A 118 17.89 16.88 -1.28
N TRP A 119 17.84 16.81 0.06
CA TRP A 119 16.62 17.00 0.83
C TRP A 119 16.55 18.40 1.42
N PHE A 120 15.40 19.05 1.33
CA PHE A 120 15.16 20.37 1.91
C PHE A 120 13.71 20.55 2.35
N GLY A 121 13.48 21.49 3.28
CA GLY A 121 12.15 21.93 3.68
C GLY A 121 11.69 23.05 2.76
N LEU A 122 10.60 22.81 2.02
CA LEU A 122 9.97 23.81 1.16
C LEU A 122 8.81 24.47 1.92
N GLU A 123 8.79 25.79 1.95
CA GLU A 123 7.75 26.58 2.62
C GLU A 123 6.87 27.29 1.59
N LYS A 124 5.62 27.56 1.97
CA LYS A 124 4.71 28.39 1.18
C LYS A 124 5.30 29.79 1.03
N ASP A 125 5.12 30.38 -0.15
CA ASP A 125 5.54 31.76 -0.49
C ASP A 125 7.06 32.01 -0.47
N LYS A 126 7.89 30.98 -0.22
CA LYS A 126 9.36 31.04 -0.30
C LYS A 126 9.88 30.05 -1.34
N PRO A 127 10.19 30.49 -2.57
CA PRO A 127 10.80 29.62 -3.56
C PRO A 127 12.15 29.11 -3.06
N HIS A 128 12.43 27.83 -3.30
CA HIS A 128 13.71 27.20 -2.97
C HIS A 128 14.48 26.88 -4.25
N GLU A 129 15.76 27.20 -4.26
CA GLU A 129 16.69 26.88 -5.34
C GLU A 129 17.60 25.73 -4.90
N CYS A 130 17.64 24.65 -5.69
CA CYS A 130 18.58 23.57 -5.43
C CYS A 130 20.00 24.04 -5.72
N HIS A 131 20.87 23.99 -4.72
CA HIS A 131 22.28 24.39 -4.83
C HIS A 131 23.16 23.57 -5.80
N VAL A 132 22.68 22.42 -6.31
CA VAL A 132 23.45 21.57 -7.24
C VAL A 132 22.98 21.76 -8.68
N CYS A 133 21.70 21.49 -8.97
CA CYS A 133 21.15 21.64 -10.33
C CYS A 133 20.59 23.04 -10.63
N SER A 134 20.49 23.95 -9.65
CA SER A 134 19.88 25.28 -9.81
C SER A 134 18.39 25.24 -10.22
N GLN A 135 17.69 24.14 -9.92
CA GLN A 135 16.25 24.02 -10.13
C GLN A 135 15.47 24.81 -9.07
N TYR A 136 14.41 25.51 -9.50
CA TYR A 136 13.52 26.26 -8.62
C TYR A 136 12.28 25.45 -8.26
N PHE A 137 11.90 25.50 -6.99
CA PHE A 137 10.73 24.82 -6.43
C PHE A 137 9.82 25.80 -5.71
N VAL A 138 8.50 25.68 -5.91
CA VAL A 138 7.48 26.47 -5.22
C VAL A 138 6.41 25.56 -4.65
N LEU A 139 5.98 25.83 -3.42
CA LEU A 139 4.92 25.07 -2.76
C LEU A 139 3.55 25.67 -3.03
N ARG A 140 2.62 24.83 -3.50
CA ARG A 140 1.20 25.14 -3.61
C ARG A 140 0.44 24.40 -2.51
N ALA A 141 -0.03 25.14 -1.52
CA ALA A 141 -0.90 24.62 -0.47
C ALA A 141 -2.31 24.37 -1.02
N ILE A 142 -2.80 23.12 -0.93
CA ILE A 142 -4.15 22.70 -1.33
C ILE A 142 -5.11 22.72 -0.13
N GLY A 143 -4.60 22.59 1.08
CA GLY A 143 -5.39 22.63 2.31
C GLY A 143 -5.25 23.97 3.05
N ASP A 144 -6.21 24.24 3.93
CA ASP A 144 -6.21 25.39 4.86
C ASP A 144 -5.39 25.10 6.13
N ARG A 145 -4.52 24.09 6.10
CA ARG A 145 -3.74 23.67 7.26
C ARG A 145 -2.51 24.56 7.38
N GLY A 146 -2.30 25.08 8.58
CA GLY A 146 -1.19 25.95 8.93
C GLY A 146 0.17 25.25 8.90
N ASP A 147 1.04 25.66 9.81
CA ASP A 147 2.32 24.99 10.00
C ASP A 147 2.12 23.54 10.50
N PRO A 148 2.80 22.53 9.93
CA PRO A 148 2.71 21.16 10.42
C PRO A 148 3.16 21.00 11.88
N ASP A 149 4.04 21.87 12.38
CA ASP A 149 4.58 21.79 13.74
C ASP A 149 3.66 22.44 14.80
N GLY A 150 2.60 23.14 14.37
CA GLY A 150 1.60 23.74 15.27
C GLY A 150 2.12 24.89 16.13
N HIS A 151 3.29 25.44 15.81
CA HIS A 151 3.70 26.77 16.25
C HIS A 151 3.23 27.75 15.19
N ASP A 152 2.04 28.30 15.38
CA ASP A 152 1.72 29.57 14.73
C ASP A 152 2.62 30.61 15.41
N ASP A 153 3.35 31.40 14.61
CA ASP A 153 4.27 32.43 15.09
C ASP A 153 3.49 33.59 15.76
N ASP A 154 2.82 33.32 16.88
CA ASP A 154 2.20 34.31 17.77
C ASP A 154 3.27 34.86 18.75
N GLU A 155 4.41 35.33 18.23
CA GLU A 155 5.41 36.02 19.04
C GLU A 155 5.77 37.37 18.42
N ASP A 156 4.86 38.35 18.45
CA ASP A 156 5.19 39.76 18.19
C ASP A 156 4.14 40.73 18.76
N GLU A 157 3.66 40.56 20.00
CA GLU A 157 2.87 41.63 20.65
C GLU A 157 2.91 41.63 22.20
N HIS A 158 4.12 41.82 22.76
CA HIS A 158 4.28 42.30 24.14
C HIS A 158 5.19 43.53 24.17
N HIS A 159 4.57 44.69 23.93
CA HIS A 159 5.08 46.03 24.24
C HIS A 159 5.02 46.32 25.74
#